data_AF-C6M0H7-F1
#
_entry.id   AF-C6M0H7-F1
#
_cell.length_a   1.000
_cell.length_b   1.000
_cell.length_c   1.000
_cell.angle_alpha   90.00
_cell.angle_beta   90.00
_cell.angle_gamma   90.00
#
_symmetry.space_group_name_H-M   'P 1'
#
loop_
_entity.id
_entity.type
_entity.pdbx_description
1 polymer ?
#
loop_
_entity_poly.entity_id
_entity_poly.type
_entity_poly.pdbx_seq_one_letter_code
_entity_poly.pdbx_strand_id
1 'polypeptide(L)' 'MTQLAEFSDYQRVYLDETGFDRYLFRPYARSPKGQIVKAQISGKRYRRLSLVSAQVGNRLIAPMVYQNTMTGVFFEAWFQ' A
#
# COMPACT_ATOMS: atom_id res chain seq x y z
N MET A 1 -10.42 13.36 25.63
CA MET A 1 -10.42 13.51 24.16
C MET A 1 -9.53 14.68 23.83
N THR A 2 -8.46 14.47 23.07
CA THR A 2 -7.49 15.53 22.76
C THR A 2 -8.05 16.40 21.63
N GLN A 3 -8.28 17.68 21.89
CA GLN A 3 -8.75 18.65 20.89
C GLN A 3 -7.60 18.94 19.91
N LEU A 4 -7.86 18.71 18.62
CA LEU A 4 -6.91 19.04 17.56
C LEU A 4 -6.79 20.57 17.47
N ALA A 5 -5.56 21.09 17.45
CA ALA A 5 -5.33 22.53 17.31
C ALA A 5 -5.91 23.06 16.00
N GLU A 6 -6.68 24.15 16.08
CA GLU A 6 -7.27 24.81 14.92
C GLU A 6 -6.22 25.67 14.21
N PHE A 7 -5.52 25.08 13.24
CA PHE A 7 -4.71 25.84 12.29
C PHE A 7 -5.62 26.32 11.15
N SER A 8 -6.09 27.57 11.26
CA SER A 8 -7.06 28.20 10.35
C SER A 8 -6.45 28.66 9.02
N ASP A 9 -5.18 29.07 9.03
CA ASP A 9 -4.64 29.87 7.93
C ASP A 9 -3.97 29.03 6.82
N TYR A 10 -3.81 27.72 7.03
CA TYR A 10 -3.11 26.82 6.12
C TYR A 10 -4.01 25.74 5.54
N GLN A 11 -3.75 25.39 4.28
CA GLN A 11 -4.41 24.27 3.63
C GLN A 11 -4.01 22.96 4.31
N ARG A 12 -5.00 22.22 4.81
CA ARG A 12 -4.78 20.92 5.44
C ARG A 12 -4.43 19.87 4.39
N VAL A 13 -3.34 19.16 4.65
CA VAL A 13 -2.87 18.03 3.85
C VAL A 13 -2.76 16.81 4.78
N TYR A 14 -3.38 15.70 4.40
CA TYR A 14 -3.29 14.43 5.12
C TYR A 14 -2.25 13.56 4.45
N LEU A 15 -1.31 12.99 5.20
CA LEU A 15 -0.26 12.12 4.67
C LEU A 15 -0.42 10.74 5.27
N ASP A 16 -0.34 9.70 4.44
CA ASP A 16 -0.35 8.33 4.92
C ASP A 16 0.42 7.38 4.00
N GLU A 17 0.85 6.26 4.58
CA GLU A 17 1.44 5.11 3.89
C GLU A 17 0.49 3.92 3.95
N THR A 18 0.32 3.23 2.83
CA THR A 18 -0.42 1.95 2.80
C THR A 18 0.38 0.85 2.11
N GLY A 19 0.37 -0.35 2.71
CA GLY A 19 1.02 -1.54 2.19
C GLY A 19 0.03 -2.50 1.55
N PHE A 20 0.29 -2.90 0.31
CA PHE A 20 -0.43 -3.93 -0.43
C PHE A 20 0.36 -5.23 -0.44
N ASP A 21 -0.19 -6.30 0.15
CA ASP A 21 0.39 -7.63 0.06
C ASP A 21 -0.20 -8.39 -1.13
N ARG A 22 0.64 -8.69 -2.13
CA ARG A 22 0.24 -9.49 -3.29
C ARG A 22 0.77 -10.91 -3.16
N TYR A 23 -0.12 -11.85 -2.89
CA TYR A 23 0.18 -13.28 -3.00
C TYR A 23 0.51 -13.64 -4.45
N LEU A 24 1.68 -14.24 -4.67
CA LEU A 24 2.18 -14.65 -5.98
C LEU A 24 1.70 -16.05 -6.41
N PHE A 25 0.76 -16.64 -5.67
CA PHE A 25 0.13 -17.90 -6.05
C PHE A 25 -1.26 -17.65 -6.65
N ARG A 26 -1.70 -18.57 -7.51
CA ARG A 26 -3.04 -18.53 -8.08
C ARG A 26 -3.98 -19.32 -7.17
N PRO A 27 -5.03 -18.70 -6.60
CA PRO A 27 -5.97 -19.41 -5.74
C PRO A 27 -6.88 -20.38 -6.53
N TYR A 28 -6.98 -20.19 -7.85
CA TYR A 28 -7.86 -20.98 -8.71
C TYR A 28 -7.12 -21.54 -9.92
N ALA A 29 -7.55 -22.73 -10.34
CA ALA A 29 -7.10 -23.41 -11.55
C ALA A 29 -8.29 -24.09 -12.23
N ARG A 30 -8.22 -24.28 -13.55
CA ARG A 30 -9.27 -24.95 -14.32
C ARG A 30 -9.00 -26.46 -14.41
N SER A 31 -10.06 -27.26 -14.24
CA SER A 31 -10.01 -28.72 -14.31
C SER A 31 -11.36 -29.28 -14.77
N PRO A 32 -11.39 -30.48 -15.40
CA PRO A 32 -12.64 -31.19 -15.66
C PRO A 32 -13.48 -31.40 -14.40
N LYS A 33 -14.79 -31.52 -14.57
CA LYS A 33 -15.72 -31.75 -13.46
C LYS A 33 -15.34 -33.03 -12.72
N GLY A 34 -15.18 -32.92 -11.40
CA GLY A 34 -14.79 -34.03 -10.52
C GLY A 34 -13.28 -34.21 -10.32
N GLN A 35 -12.44 -33.42 -10.99
CA GLN A 35 -10.99 -33.45 -10.79
C GLN A 35 -10.52 -32.29 -9.90
N ILE A 36 -9.76 -32.62 -8.86
CA ILE A 36 -9.16 -31.64 -7.94
C ILE A 36 -7.81 -31.20 -8.49
N VAL A 37 -7.60 -29.89 -8.61
CA VAL A 37 -6.26 -29.34 -8.86
C VAL A 37 -5.54 -29.16 -7.53
N LYS A 38 -4.47 -29.93 -7.33
CA LYS A 38 -3.54 -29.73 -6.21
C LYS A 38 -2.39 -28.87 -6.68
N ALA A 39 -2.11 -27.78 -5.96
CA ALA A 39 -0.92 -26.98 -6.15
C ALA A 39 -0.04 -27.10 -4.91
N GLN A 40 1.26 -27.33 -5.09
CA GLN A 40 2.22 -27.16 -4.00
C GLN A 40 2.57 -25.68 -3.88
N ILE A 41 2.07 -25.05 -2.81
CA ILE A 41 2.41 -23.69 -2.44
C ILE A 41 3.41 -23.78 -1.29
N SER A 42 4.70 -23.65 -1.60
CA SER A 42 5.77 -23.60 -0.61
C SER A 42 6.20 -22.16 -0.31
N GLY A 43 6.42 -21.85 0.96
CA GLY A 43 6.93 -20.58 1.45
C GLY A 43 5.96 -19.40 1.44
N LYS A 44 6.42 -18.26 1.97
CA LYS A 44 5.72 -16.97 1.92
C LYS A 44 5.92 -16.33 0.54
N ARG A 45 5.10 -16.75 -0.44
CA ARG A 45 5.09 -16.14 -1.78
C ARG A 45 4.20 -14.90 -1.80
N TYR A 46 4.60 -13.84 -1.12
CA TYR A 46 3.99 -12.52 -1.28
C TYR A 46 5.04 -11.49 -1.66
N ARG A 47 4.66 -10.52 -2.51
CA ARG A 47 5.39 -9.26 -2.65
C ARG A 47 4.58 -8.18 -1.95
N ARG A 48 5.25 -7.42 -1.10
CA ARG A 48 4.70 -6.17 -0.57
C ARG A 48 4.98 -5.05 -1.56
N LEU A 49 3.96 -4.23 -1.79
CA LEU A 49 4.03 -2.99 -2.54
C LEU A 49 3.50 -1.91 -1.62
N SER A 50 4.30 -0.90 -1.30
CA SER A 50 3.86 0.23 -0.49
C SER A 50 3.56 1.43 -1.39
N LEU A 51 2.61 2.25 -0.95
CA LEU A 51 2.24 3.54 -1.53
C LEU A 51 2.29 4.59 -0.41
N VAL A 52 3.00 5.67 -0.66
CA VAL A 52 2.85 6.91 0.11
C VAL A 52 2.15 7.95 -0.77
N SER A 53 1.23 8.69 -0.18
CA SER A 53 0.56 9.80 -0.86
C SER A 53 0.06 10.81 0.16
N ALA A 54 -0.13 12.04 -0.31
CA ALA A 54 -0.83 13.08 0.44
C ALA A 54 -2.23 13.31 -0.14
N GLN A 55 -3.17 13.73 0.70
CA GLN A 55 -4.54 14.04 0.33
C GLN A 55 -4.87 15.49 0.70
N VAL A 56 -5.43 16.21 -0.27
CA VAL A 56 -5.94 17.57 -0.12
C VAL A 56 -7.40 17.59 -0.54
N GLY A 57 -8.30 17.83 0.41
CA GLY A 57 -9.74 17.64 0.19
C GLY A 57 -10.04 16.21 -0.27
N ASN A 58 -10.58 16.04 -1.47
CA ASN A 58 -10.90 14.73 -2.06
C ASN A 58 -9.88 14.28 -3.13
N ARG A 59 -8.70 14.90 -3.19
CA ARG A 59 -7.68 14.61 -4.22
C ARG A 59 -6.41 14.06 -3.59
N LEU A 60 -5.93 12.94 -4.12
CA LEU A 60 -4.59 12.42 -3.86
C LEU A 60 -3.54 13.18 -4.68
N ILE A 61 -2.43 13.51 -4.05
CA ILE A 61 -1.28 14.23 -4.61
C ILE A 61 0.01 13.48 -4.24
N ALA A 62 1.06 13.74 -5.03
CA ALA A 62 2.39 13.14 -4.85
C ALA A 62 2.36 11.63 -4.54
N PRO A 63 1.72 10.76 -5.34
CA PRO A 63 1.79 9.33 -5.09
C PRO A 63 3.18 8.79 -5.43
N MET A 64 3.77 8.00 -4.53
CA MET A 64 4.98 7.22 -4.83
C MET A 64 4.81 5.77 -4.39
N VAL A 65 5.14 4.86 -5.31
CA VAL A 65 5.06 3.41 -5.09
C VAL A 65 6.46 2.84 -4.94
N TYR A 66 6.66 1.98 -3.93
CA TYR A 66 7.95 1.35 -3.63
C TYR A 66 7.76 -0.06 -3.06
N GLN A 67 8.80 -0.89 -3.09
CA GLN A 67 8.74 -2.30 -2.59
C GLN A 67 9.50 -2.51 -1.28
N ASN A 68 10.19 -1.47 -0.81
CA ASN A 68 11.05 -1.51 0.36
C ASN A 68 10.33 -0.93 1.58
N THR A 69 10.99 -0.91 2.73
CA THR A 69 10.50 -0.21 3.92
C THR A 69 10.65 1.30 3.74
N MET A 70 9.67 2.08 4.21
CA MET A 70 9.82 3.54 4.31
C MET A 70 10.95 3.87 5.28
N THR A 71 12.04 4.43 4.77
CA THR A 71 13.15 4.97 5.57
C THR A 71 13.07 6.50 5.55
N GLY A 72 13.76 7.17 6.49
CA GLY A 72 13.84 8.64 6.49
C GLY A 72 14.34 9.21 5.15
N VAL A 73 15.35 8.58 4.56
CA VAL A 73 15.88 8.96 3.23
C VAL A 73 14.83 8.80 2.12
N PHE A 74 14.03 7.73 2.14
CA PHE A 74 12.94 7.54 1.17
C PHE A 74 11.83 8.57 1.36
N PHE A 75 11.50 8.89 2.61
CA PHE A 75 10.52 9.92 2.92
C PHE A 75 10.98 11.29 2.45
N GLU A 76 12.23 11.68 2.73
CA GLU A 76 12.81 12.94 2.28
C GLU A 76 12.83 13.04 0.74
N ALA A 77 13.20 11.97 0.04
CA ALA A 77 13.18 11.92 -1.42
C ALA A 77 11.78 12.06 -2.02
N TRP A 78 10.75 11.63 -1.29
CA TRP A 78 9.35 11.80 -1.67
C TRP A 78 8.79 13.18 -1.31
N PHE A 79 9.29 13.77 -0.21
CA PHE A 79 8.83 15.05 0.32
C PHE A 79 9.38 16.26 -0.43
N GLN A 80 10.55 16.10 -1.08
CA GLN A 80 11.14 17.09 -1.99
C GLN A 80 10.31 17.29 -3.25
#